data_AF-A0A8S2V404-F1
#
_entry.id   AF-A0A8S2V404-F1
#
_cell.length_a   1.000
_cell.length_b   1.000
_cell.length_c   1.000
_cell.angle_alpha   90.00
_cell.angle_beta   90.00
_cell.angle_gamma   90.00
#
_symmetry.space_group_name_H-M   'P 1'
#
loop_
_entity.id
_entity.type
_entity.pdbx_description
1 polymer ?
#
loop_
_entity_poly.entity_id
_entity_poly.type
_entity_poly.pdbx_seq_one_letter_code
_entity_poly.pdbx_strand_id
1 'polypeptide(L)' 'CDYACVNLSMLRSHKKSHYRHLLFKCSNCSFESKQYQALQEHLQIEGHEPYVDENIEEFLKEYANGNMNNPTN' A
#
# COMPACT_ATOMS: atom_id res chain seq x y z
N CYS A 1 4.87 7.28 -10.84
CA CYS A 1 4.10 7.97 -11.90
C CYS A 1 4.40 9.47 -11.87
N ASP A 2 4.80 10.08 -13.00
CA ASP A 2 5.12 11.52 -13.08
C ASP A 2 3.88 12.43 -13.16
N TYR A 3 2.75 12.00 -12.59
CA TYR A 3 1.52 12.80 -12.59
C TYR A 3 1.67 14.00 -11.65
N ALA A 4 1.64 15.19 -12.23
CA ALA A 4 1.63 16.45 -11.50
C ALA A 4 0.27 17.14 -11.67
N CYS A 5 -0.26 17.70 -10.58
CA CYS A 5 -1.42 18.57 -10.64
C CYS A 5 -1.34 19.67 -9.58
N VAL A 6 -2.02 20.79 -9.85
CA VAL A 6 -2.01 22.00 -9.00
C VAL A 6 -2.91 21.87 -7.77
N ASN A 7 -3.84 20.90 -7.76
CA ASN A 7 -4.82 20.71 -6.69
C ASN A 7 -4.49 19.48 -5.85
N LEU A 8 -4.26 19.68 -4.54
CA LEU A 8 -3.99 18.59 -3.59
C LEU A 8 -5.10 17.52 -3.58
N SER A 9 -6.37 17.92 -3.69
CA SER A 9 -7.50 16.98 -3.73
C SER A 9 -7.48 16.08 -4.97
N MET A 10 -7.05 16.61 -6.12
CA MET A 10 -6.88 15.81 -7.35
C MET A 10 -5.69 14.86 -7.21
N LEU A 11 -4.57 15.33 -6.64
CA LEU A 11 -3.40 14.49 -6.39
C LEU A 11 -3.75 13.31 -5.48
N ARG A 12 -4.46 13.57 -4.37
CA ARG A 12 -4.94 12.52 -3.45
C ARG A 12 -5.82 11.48 -4.16
N SER A 13 -6.72 11.94 -5.02
CA SER A 13 -7.61 11.06 -5.79
C SER A 13 -6.84 10.22 -6.80
N HIS A 14 -5.85 10.81 -7.47
CA HIS A 14 -4.93 10.09 -8.36
C HIS A 14 -4.15 9.02 -7.60
N LYS A 15 -3.50 9.37 -6.48
CA LYS A 15 -2.76 8.41 -5.65
C LYS A 15 -3.65 7.26 -5.17
N LYS A 16 -4.90 7.54 -4.79
CA LYS A 16 -5.87 6.50 -4.42
C LYS A 16 -6.14 5.49 -5.54
N SER A 17 -5.98 5.88 -6.81
CA SER A 17 -6.09 4.97 -7.95
C SER A 17 -4.94 3.96 -8.00
N HIS A 18 -3.72 4.34 -7.65
CA HIS A 18 -2.58 3.42 -7.53
C HIS A 18 -2.87 2.34 -6.50
N TYR A 19 -3.49 2.73 -5.38
CA TYR A 19 -3.78 1.81 -4.29
C TYR A 19 -5.05 0.97 -4.48
N ARG A 20 -5.89 1.32 -5.47
CA ARG A 20 -7.20 0.68 -5.68
C ARG A 20 -7.10 -0.79 -6.08
N HIS A 21 -5.98 -1.15 -6.70
CA HIS A 21 -5.63 -2.52 -7.09
C HIS A 21 -4.40 -3.04 -6.33
N LEU A 22 -3.95 -2.30 -5.30
CA LEU A 22 -2.80 -2.67 -4.51
C LEU A 22 -3.13 -3.88 -3.66
N LEU A 23 -2.31 -4.93 -3.82
CA LEU A 23 -2.29 -6.10 -2.98
C LEU A 23 -0.95 -6.11 -2.24
N PHE A 24 -1.02 -6.28 -0.94
CA PHE A 24 0.13 -6.49 -0.07
C PHE A 24 0.59 -7.93 -0.22
N LYS A 25 1.76 -8.12 -0.83
CA LYS A 25 2.31 -9.44 -1.13
C LYS A 25 3.50 -9.74 -0.25
N CYS A 26 3.72 -11.02 0.01
CA CYS A 26 4.94 -11.52 0.63
C CYS A 26 5.99 -11.78 -0.46
N SER A 27 7.27 -11.49 -0.17
CA SER A 27 8.35 -11.79 -1.11
C SER A 27 8.82 -13.24 -1.04
N ASN A 28 8.56 -13.93 0.08
CA ASN A 28 9.06 -15.29 0.33
C ASN A 28 8.05 -16.37 -0.06
N CYS A 29 6.76 -16.04 -0.20
CA CYS A 29 5.70 -16.99 -0.54
C CYS A 29 4.59 -16.33 -1.35
N SER A 30 3.64 -17.14 -1.83
CA SER A 30 2.49 -16.67 -2.64
C SER A 30 1.37 -16.01 -1.82
N PHE A 31 1.65 -15.55 -0.60
CA PHE A 31 0.66 -14.86 0.23
C PHE A 31 0.40 -13.45 -0.32
N GLU A 32 -0.87 -13.12 -0.49
CA GLU A 32 -1.32 -11.79 -0.89
C GLU A 32 -2.58 -11.38 -0.13
N SER A 33 -2.67 -10.11 0.26
CA SER A 33 -3.81 -9.57 0.99
C SER A 33 -4.13 -8.15 0.57
N LYS A 34 -5.40 -7.75 0.70
CA LYS A 34 -5.83 -6.35 0.54
C LYS A 34 -5.60 -5.52 1.80
N GLN A 35 -5.33 -6.17 2.93
CA GLN A 35 -5.15 -5.49 4.21
C GLN A 35 -3.69 -5.50 4.62
N TYR A 36 -3.15 -4.32 4.91
CA TYR A 36 -1.76 -4.19 5.37
C TYR A 36 -1.50 -4.95 6.67
N GLN A 37 -2.45 -4.90 7.61
CA GLN A 37 -2.34 -5.59 8.90
C GLN A 37 -2.21 -7.12 8.74
N ALA A 38 -2.98 -7.71 7.81
CA ALA A 38 -2.89 -9.14 7.55
C ALA A 38 -1.52 -9.54 6.97
N LEU A 39 -0.91 -8.69 6.14
CA LEU A 39 0.47 -8.92 5.70
C LEU A 39 1.43 -8.78 6.89
N GLN A 40 1.32 -7.73 7.70
CA GLN A 40 2.20 -7.54 8.87
C GLN A 40 2.17 -8.74 9.82
N GLU A 41 0.98 -9.26 10.14
CA GLU A 41 0.82 -10.47 10.95
C GLU A 41 1.46 -11.69 10.28
N HIS A 42 1.23 -11.89 8.98
CA HIS A 42 1.88 -12.97 8.22
C HIS A 42 3.41 -12.90 8.29
N LEU A 43 3.99 -11.73 8.03
CA LEU A 43 5.44 -11.52 8.06
C LEU A 43 6.02 -11.78 9.45
N GLN A 44 5.31 -11.38 10.50
CA GLN A 44 5.74 -11.56 11.89
C GLN A 44 5.72 -13.03 12.33
N ILE A 45 4.75 -13.81 11.85
CA ILE A 45 4.59 -15.24 12.18
C ILE A 45 5.59 -16.09 11.39
N GLU A 46 5.72 -15.84 10.08
CA GLU A 46 6.56 -16.65 9.19
C GLU A 46 8.02 -16.16 9.18
N GLY A 47 8.32 -14.98 9.73
CA GLY A 47 9.64 -14.36 9.63
C GLY A 47 10.00 -13.96 8.20
N HIS A 48 9.00 -13.57 7.41
CA HIS A 48 9.13 -13.20 6.01
C HIS A 48 9.30 -11.69 5.81
N GLU A 49 9.59 -11.29 4.57
CA GLU A 49 9.72 -9.89 4.16
C GLU A 49 8.58 -9.44 3.22
N PRO A 50 8.11 -8.18 3.36
CA PRO A 50 7.10 -7.64 2.47
C PRO A 50 7.67 -7.50 1.06
N TYR A 51 6.85 -7.76 0.04
CA TYR A 51 7.16 -7.34 -1.32
C TYR A 51 6.90 -5.83 -1.45
N VAL A 52 7.93 -5.07 -1.78
CA VAL A 52 7.87 -3.61 -1.92
C VAL A 52 8.04 -3.23 -3.39
N ASP A 53 7.00 -2.62 -3.95
CA ASP A 53 7.04 -1.90 -5.22
C ASP A 53 6.77 -0.40 -5.00
N GLU A 54 6.90 0.38 -6.07
CA GLU A 54 6.72 1.84 -6.04
C GLU A 54 5.38 2.27 -5.43
N ASN A 55 4.32 1.47 -5.57
CA ASN A 55 3.00 1.79 -5.03
C ASN A 55 2.88 1.46 -3.53
N ILE A 56 3.54 0.39 -3.04
CA ILE A 56 3.59 0.05 -1.60
C ILE A 56 4.37 1.12 -0.83
N GLU A 57 5.50 1.55 -1.37
CA GLU A 57 6.34 2.61 -0.78
C GLU A 57 5.56 3.92 -0.57
N GLU A 58 4.81 4.35 -1.58
CA GLU A 58 4.01 5.57 -1.48
C GLU A 58 2.79 5.39 -0.56
N PHE A 59 2.18 4.20 -0.55
CA PHE A 59 1.11 3.85 0.38
C PHE A 59 1.58 3.98 1.84
N LEU A 60 2.74 3.40 2.19
CA LEU A 60 3.26 3.41 3.56
C LEU A 60 3.54 4.82 4.06
N LYS A 61 4.06 5.69 3.19
CA LYS A 61 4.28 7.11 3.49
C LYS A 61 2.97 7.81 3.81
N GLU A 62 1.95 7.67 2.96
CA GLU A 62 0.65 8.33 3.16
C GLU A 62 -0.14 7.73 4.35
N TYR A 63 -0.01 6.43 4.60
CA TYR A 63 -0.58 5.74 5.76
C TYR A 63 0.02 6.25 7.07
N ALA A 64 1.35 6.40 7.14
CA ALA A 64 2.04 6.98 8.29
C ALA A 64 1.68 8.46 8.53
N ASN A 65 1.38 9.22 7.47
CA ASN A 65 0.90 10.60 7.57
C ASN A 65 -0.58 10.71 7.97
N GLY A 66 -1.31 9.59 8.16
CA GLY A 66 -2.72 9.58 8.49
C GLY A 66 -3.64 10.05 7.36
N ASN A 67 -3.11 10.20 6.14
CA ASN A 67 -3.85 10.68 4.97
C ASN A 67 -4.66 9.56 4.30
N MET A 68 -4.40 8.30 4.65
CA MET A 68 -5.07 7.14 4.09
C MET A 68 -5.44 6.12 5.17
N ASN A 69 -6.65 5.58 5.02
CA ASN A 69 -7.09 4.42 5.78
C ASN A 69 -6.64 3.15 5.06
N ASN A 70 -6.48 2.06 5.83
CA ASN A 70 -6.31 0.73 5.27
C ASN A 70 -7.45 0.49 4.26
N PRO A 71 -7.18 0.07 3.02
CA PRO A 71 -8.22 -0.27 2.05
C PRO A 71 -9.00 -1.48 2.57
N THR A 72 -9.97 -1.21 3.44
CA THR A 72 -11.01 -2.14 3.84
C THR A 72 -11.90 -2.35 2.62
N ASN A 73 -11.92 -3.61 2.17
CA ASN A 73 -12.84 -4.10 1.14
C ASN A 73 -14.29 -3.71 1.46
#